data_AF-P18000-F1
#
_entry.id   AF-P18000-F1
#
_cell.length_a   1.000
_cell.length_b   1.000
_cell.length_c   1.000
_cell.angle_alpha   90.00
_cell.angle_beta   90.00
_cell.angle_gamma   90.00
#
_symmetry.space_group_name_H-M   'P 1'
#
loop_
_entity.id
_entity.type
_entity.pdbx_description
1 polymer ?
#
loop_
_entity_poly.entity_id
_entity_poly.type
_entity_poly.pdbx_seq_one_letter_code
_entity_poly.pdbx_strand_id
1 'polypeptide(L)'
;RFAHDPMAGGHRMWQMAGLKAQRAQTDVNNKQAAFDAAAKEKADADAALSTAMESRKKKEDNKRDAEGKLNDELAKNKGKIPGLKIDQKIRGQMPERGWTEDDIKNTVSNGATGTSFDKRSPKKTPPDYLGRNDPATVYGSPGKYVVVNDRTGEVTQISDKTDPGWVDDSRIQWGNKNDQ
;
A
#
# COMPACT_ATOMS: atom_id res chain seq x y z
N ARG A 1 -65.23 -24.90 -37.77
CA ARG A 1 -66.40 -24.78 -38.68
C ARG A 1 -66.02 -24.52 -40.14
N PHE A 2 -65.26 -23.47 -40.48
CA PHE A 2 -64.96 -23.13 -41.88
C PHE A 2 -63.68 -23.75 -42.46
N ALA A 3 -63.00 -24.64 -41.74
CA ALA A 3 -61.71 -25.19 -42.15
C ALA A 3 -61.79 -26.06 -43.42
N HIS A 4 -62.91 -26.77 -43.62
CA HIS A 4 -63.14 -27.69 -44.74
C HIS A 4 -64.15 -27.17 -45.78
N ASP A 5 -64.52 -25.88 -45.72
CA ASP A 5 -65.45 -25.26 -46.67
C ASP A 5 -64.80 -24.06 -47.36
N PRO A 6 -64.12 -24.26 -48.50
CA PRO A 6 -63.39 -23.19 -49.20
C PRO A 6 -64.26 -22.05 -49.71
N MET A 7 -65.57 -22.29 -49.92
CA MET A 7 -66.49 -21.32 -50.52
C MET A 7 -67.15 -20.42 -49.45
N ALA A 8 -67.16 -20.83 -48.19
CA ALA A 8 -67.67 -20.00 -47.10
C ALA A 8 -66.77 -18.77 -46.88
N GLY A 9 -67.36 -17.57 -46.76
CA GLY A 9 -66.61 -16.35 -46.39
C GLY A 9 -65.83 -16.48 -45.07
N GLY A 10 -66.27 -17.38 -44.19
CA GLY A 10 -65.56 -17.73 -42.95
C GLY A 10 -64.24 -18.48 -43.16
N HIS A 11 -64.00 -19.10 -44.32
CA HIS A 11 -62.74 -19.76 -44.66
C HIS A 11 -61.57 -18.77 -44.72
N ARG A 12 -61.80 -17.58 -45.32
CA ARG A 12 -60.82 -16.50 -45.33
C ARG A 12 -60.46 -16.04 -43.91
N MET A 13 -61.45 -15.95 -43.01
CA MET A 13 -61.18 -15.62 -41.60
C MET A 13 -60.35 -16.71 -40.91
N TRP A 14 -60.61 -17.99 -41.20
CA TRP A 14 -59.83 -19.11 -40.67
C TRP A 14 -58.37 -19.08 -41.15
N GLN A 15 -58.13 -18.84 -42.44
CA GLN A 15 -56.78 -18.66 -42.99
C GLN A 15 -56.04 -17.48 -42.33
N MET A 16 -56.72 -16.34 -42.16
CA MET A 16 -56.14 -15.17 -41.47
C MET A 16 -55.85 -15.44 -40.00
N ALA A 17 -56.69 -16.20 -39.31
CA ALA A 17 -56.43 -16.65 -37.94
C ALA A 17 -55.20 -17.56 -37.85
N GLY A 18 -55.04 -18.49 -38.81
CA GLY A 18 -53.84 -19.34 -38.93
C GLY A 18 -52.56 -18.52 -39.15
N LEU A 19 -52.59 -17.53 -40.06
CA LEU A 19 -51.45 -16.64 -40.28
C LEU A 19 -51.09 -15.81 -39.04
N LYS A 20 -52.09 -15.30 -38.30
CA LYS A 20 -51.88 -14.60 -37.02
C LYS A 20 -51.30 -15.53 -35.96
N ALA A 21 -51.80 -16.76 -35.85
CA ALA A 21 -51.28 -17.76 -34.91
C ALA A 21 -49.83 -18.13 -35.22
N GLN A 22 -49.47 -18.32 -36.50
CA GLN A 22 -48.10 -18.61 -36.92
C GLN A 22 -47.16 -17.44 -36.58
N ARG A 23 -47.56 -16.19 -36.85
CA ARG A 23 -46.77 -15.00 -36.48
C ARG A 23 -46.57 -14.88 -34.96
N ALA A 24 -47.63 -15.13 -34.19
CA ALA A 24 -47.56 -15.13 -32.73
C ALA A 24 -46.63 -16.24 -32.22
N GLN A 25 -46.66 -17.43 -32.82
CA GLN A 25 -45.76 -18.52 -32.46
C GLN A 25 -44.29 -18.16 -32.74
N THR A 26 -43.99 -17.53 -33.89
CA THR A 26 -42.62 -17.07 -34.19
C THR A 26 -42.15 -16.01 -33.18
N ASP A 27 -43.02 -15.08 -32.80
CA ASP A 27 -42.70 -14.06 -31.77
C ASP A 27 -42.47 -14.69 -30.39
N VAL A 28 -43.30 -15.66 -29.99
CA VAL A 28 -43.09 -16.44 -28.76
C VAL A 28 -41.77 -17.19 -28.78
N ASN A 29 -41.42 -17.85 -29.88
CA ASN A 29 -40.16 -18.58 -30.00
C ASN A 29 -38.95 -17.64 -29.88
N ASN A 30 -39.01 -16.45 -30.50
CA ASN A 30 -37.96 -15.45 -30.39
C ASN A 30 -37.82 -14.90 -28.97
N LYS A 31 -38.95 -14.64 -28.29
CA LYS A 31 -38.96 -14.20 -26.89
C LYS A 31 -38.43 -15.29 -25.95
N GLN A 32 -38.74 -16.55 -26.19
CA GLN A 32 -38.21 -17.67 -25.42
C GLN A 32 -36.70 -17.76 -25.58
N ALA A 33 -36.18 -17.68 -26.80
CA ALA A 33 -34.73 -17.68 -27.04
C ALA A 33 -34.02 -16.50 -26.34
N ALA A 34 -34.63 -15.30 -26.36
CA ALA A 34 -34.10 -14.14 -25.63
C ALA A 34 -34.13 -14.34 -24.11
N PHE A 35 -35.20 -14.95 -23.58
CA PHE A 35 -35.32 -15.26 -22.16
C PHE A 35 -34.28 -16.29 -21.71
N ASP A 36 -34.10 -17.37 -22.50
CA ASP A 36 -33.12 -18.41 -22.20
C ASP A 36 -31.68 -17.86 -22.25
N ALA A 37 -31.39 -16.95 -23.20
CA ALA A 37 -30.11 -16.25 -23.25
C ALA A 37 -29.87 -15.35 -22.03
N ALA A 38 -30.87 -14.58 -21.60
CA ALA A 38 -30.78 -13.75 -20.41
C ALA A 38 -30.64 -14.57 -19.11
N ALA A 39 -31.32 -15.72 -19.03
CA ALA A 39 -31.18 -16.65 -17.91
C ALA A 39 -29.75 -17.22 -17.82
N LYS A 40 -29.14 -17.54 -18.96
CA LYS A 40 -27.75 -17.99 -19.03
C LYS A 40 -26.77 -16.88 -18.63
N GLU A 41 -26.95 -15.67 -19.14
CA GLU A 41 -26.11 -14.52 -18.79
C GLU A 41 -26.16 -14.22 -17.28
N LYS A 42 -27.36 -14.28 -16.67
CA LYS A 42 -27.52 -14.13 -15.23
C LYS A 42 -26.75 -15.21 -14.46
N ALA A 43 -26.86 -16.47 -14.87
CA ALA A 43 -26.15 -17.57 -14.22
C ALA A 43 -24.61 -17.41 -14.30
N ASP A 44 -24.10 -16.99 -15.46
CA ASP A 44 -22.68 -16.71 -15.65
C ASP A 44 -22.22 -15.51 -14.79
N ALA A 45 -23.04 -14.46 -14.67
CA ALA A 45 -22.76 -13.30 -13.83
C ALA A 45 -22.74 -13.66 -12.32
N ASP A 46 -23.67 -14.49 -11.86
CA ASP A 46 -23.71 -14.95 -10.46
C ASP A 46 -22.47 -15.82 -10.13
N ALA A 47 -22.03 -16.68 -11.07
CA ALA A 47 -20.81 -17.47 -10.92
C ALA A 47 -19.54 -16.59 -10.88
N ALA A 48 -19.46 -15.58 -11.75
CA ALA A 48 -18.37 -14.61 -11.76
C ALA A 48 -18.31 -13.79 -10.46
N LEU A 49 -19.48 -13.40 -9.91
CA LEU A 49 -19.56 -12.69 -8.64
C LEU A 49 -19.04 -13.53 -7.48
N SER A 50 -19.42 -14.80 -7.39
CA SER A 50 -18.94 -15.73 -6.36
C SER A 50 -17.40 -15.88 -6.43
N THR A 51 -16.85 -16.08 -7.63
CA THR A 51 -15.41 -16.19 -7.85
C THR A 51 -14.65 -14.91 -7.43
N ALA A 52 -15.23 -13.73 -7.72
CA ALA A 52 -14.66 -12.45 -7.35
C ALA A 52 -14.69 -12.23 -5.81
N MET A 53 -15.75 -12.68 -5.12
CA MET A 53 -15.84 -12.61 -3.67
C MET A 53 -14.78 -13.49 -2.98
N GLU A 54 -14.57 -14.72 -3.46
CA GLU A 54 -13.51 -15.59 -2.93
C GLU A 54 -12.11 -15.00 -3.13
N SER A 55 -11.85 -14.45 -4.32
CA SER A 55 -10.58 -13.79 -4.63
C SER A 55 -10.34 -12.56 -3.75
N ARG A 56 -11.39 -11.78 -3.45
CA ARG A 56 -11.32 -10.65 -2.52
C ARG A 56 -11.01 -11.14 -1.11
N LYS A 57 -11.71 -12.17 -0.63
CA LYS A 57 -11.48 -12.73 0.71
C LYS A 57 -10.05 -13.19 0.91
N LYS A 58 -9.48 -13.89 -0.08
CA LYS A 58 -8.07 -14.30 -0.07
C LYS A 58 -7.09 -13.11 -0.03
N LYS A 59 -7.38 -12.02 -0.75
CA LYS A 59 -6.55 -10.80 -0.72
C LYS A 59 -6.62 -10.11 0.64
N GLU A 60 -7.79 -10.08 1.28
CA GLU A 60 -7.95 -9.50 2.62
C GLU A 60 -7.18 -10.30 3.68
N ASP A 61 -7.25 -11.62 3.63
CA ASP A 61 -6.54 -12.49 4.57
C ASP A 61 -5.01 -12.36 4.38
N ASN A 62 -4.52 -12.37 3.14
CA ASN A 62 -3.10 -12.12 2.84
C ASN A 62 -2.62 -10.76 3.35
N LYS A 63 -3.46 -9.71 3.26
CA LYS A 63 -3.12 -8.38 3.77
C LYS A 63 -2.98 -8.40 5.28
N ARG A 64 -3.92 -9.04 5.99
CA ARG A 64 -3.89 -9.17 7.46
C ARG A 64 -2.66 -9.96 7.92
N ASP A 65 -2.31 -11.04 7.22
CA ASP A 65 -1.11 -11.82 7.52
C ASP A 65 0.18 -11.01 7.30
N ALA A 66 0.23 -10.18 6.26
CA ALA A 66 1.38 -9.30 6.00
C ALA A 66 1.50 -8.19 7.05
N GLU A 67 0.40 -7.57 7.44
CA GLU A 67 0.36 -6.56 8.51
C GLU A 67 0.74 -7.18 9.87
N GLY A 68 0.26 -8.40 10.17
CA GLY A 68 0.64 -9.14 11.37
C GLY A 68 2.13 -9.44 11.42
N LYS A 69 2.71 -9.96 10.32
CA LYS A 69 4.16 -10.20 10.21
C LYS A 69 4.97 -8.91 10.37
N LEU A 70 4.53 -7.83 9.74
CA LEU A 70 5.18 -6.51 9.87
C LEU A 70 5.15 -6.02 11.32
N ASN A 71 4.01 -6.13 11.99
CA ASN A 71 3.86 -5.73 13.39
C ASN A 71 4.68 -6.61 14.34
N ASP A 72 4.76 -7.92 14.09
CA ASP A 72 5.61 -8.84 14.85
C ASP A 72 7.10 -8.50 14.68
N GLU A 73 7.53 -8.17 13.45
CA GLU A 73 8.90 -7.71 13.18
C GLU A 73 9.18 -6.36 13.84
N LEU A 74 8.25 -5.40 13.74
CA LEU A 74 8.33 -4.11 14.43
C LEU A 74 8.41 -4.31 15.95
N ALA A 75 7.62 -5.21 16.52
CA ALA A 75 7.63 -5.52 17.95
C ALA A 75 8.94 -6.20 18.39
N LYS A 76 9.47 -7.13 17.60
CA LYS A 76 10.78 -7.77 17.85
C LYS A 76 11.95 -6.78 17.75
N ASN A 77 11.79 -5.72 16.95
CA ASN A 77 12.77 -4.66 16.77
C ASN A 77 12.55 -3.48 17.73
N LYS A 78 11.38 -3.38 18.36
CA LYS A 78 11.06 -2.33 19.33
C LYS A 78 11.98 -2.47 20.56
N GLY A 79 12.94 -1.56 20.67
CA GLY A 79 13.94 -1.54 21.75
C GLY A 79 15.28 -2.19 21.42
N LYS A 80 15.44 -2.84 20.25
CA LYS A 80 16.77 -3.14 19.73
C LYS A 80 17.33 -1.86 19.14
N ILE A 81 18.39 -1.33 19.75
CA ILE A 81 19.18 -0.25 19.16
C ILE A 81 19.55 -0.74 17.74
N PRO A 82 19.09 -0.07 16.66
CA PRO A 82 19.45 -0.49 15.32
C PRO A 82 20.97 -0.55 15.28
N GLY A 83 21.56 -1.66 14.80
CA GLY A 83 23.00 -1.87 14.89
C GLY A 83 23.76 -0.66 14.33
N LEU A 84 24.17 0.25 15.22
CA LEU A 84 24.60 1.59 14.86
C LEU A 84 25.90 1.47 14.08
N LYS A 85 25.89 1.91 12.84
CA LYS A 85 27.07 1.94 12.00
C LYS A 85 27.67 3.33 12.06
N ILE A 86 28.79 3.43 12.77
CA ILE A 86 29.58 4.65 12.85
C ILE A 86 30.71 4.54 11.81
N ASP A 87 30.60 5.29 10.71
CA ASP A 87 31.62 5.32 9.68
C ASP A 87 32.89 6.05 10.15
N GLN A 88 33.98 5.94 9.39
CA GLN A 88 35.27 6.56 9.74
C GLN A 88 35.18 8.09 9.84
N LYS A 89 34.31 8.74 9.05
CA LYS A 89 34.11 10.19 9.08
C LYS A 89 33.50 10.60 10.42
N ILE A 90 32.42 9.95 10.85
CA ILE A 90 31.78 10.23 12.14
C ILE A 90 32.74 9.91 13.28
N ARG A 91 33.48 8.78 13.22
CA ARG A 91 34.52 8.46 14.23
C ARG A 91 35.56 9.56 14.38
N GLY A 92 35.99 10.19 13.29
CA GLY A 92 36.91 11.32 13.32
C GLY A 92 36.30 12.58 13.94
N GLN A 93 35.02 12.84 13.67
CA GLN A 93 34.31 14.02 14.18
C GLN A 93 33.92 13.91 15.66
N MET A 94 33.77 12.70 16.18
CA MET A 94 33.35 12.44 17.56
C MET A 94 34.17 13.19 18.62
N PRO A 95 35.50 13.02 18.71
CA PRO A 95 36.30 13.71 19.72
C PRO A 95 36.29 15.23 19.54
N GLU A 96 36.26 15.73 18.29
CA GLU A 96 36.20 17.16 18.00
C GLU A 96 34.87 17.79 18.44
N ARG A 97 33.77 17.04 18.32
CA ARG A 97 32.40 17.49 18.63
C ARG A 97 31.93 17.12 20.04
N GLY A 98 32.84 16.64 20.88
CA GLY A 98 32.59 16.25 22.26
C GLY A 98 31.75 14.97 22.43
N TRP A 99 31.67 14.10 21.42
CA TRP A 99 30.94 12.83 21.48
C TRP A 99 31.87 11.65 21.78
N THR A 100 31.39 10.74 22.62
CA THR A 100 31.93 9.39 22.77
C THR A 100 31.02 8.34 22.13
N GLU A 101 31.51 7.12 21.93
CA GLU A 101 30.67 6.04 21.40
C GLU A 101 29.51 5.72 22.34
N ASP A 102 29.77 5.78 23.65
CA ASP A 102 28.76 5.58 24.68
C ASP A 102 27.73 6.73 24.71
N ASP A 103 28.14 7.98 24.49
CA ASP A 103 27.21 9.10 24.36
C ASP A 103 26.21 8.88 23.23
N ILE A 104 26.69 8.41 22.07
CA ILE A 104 25.85 8.13 20.90
C ILE A 104 24.87 7.00 21.23
N LYS A 105 25.37 5.89 21.78
CA LYS A 105 24.53 4.74 22.16
C LYS A 105 23.47 5.12 23.18
N ASN A 106 23.84 5.87 24.21
CA ASN A 106 22.94 6.35 25.25
C ASN A 106 21.88 7.31 24.69
N THR A 107 22.28 8.23 23.81
CA THR A 107 21.36 9.17 23.16
C THR A 107 20.34 8.42 22.30
N VAL A 108 20.78 7.42 21.54
CA VAL A 108 19.89 6.59 20.71
C VAL A 108 18.99 5.70 21.58
N SER A 109 19.49 5.15 22.70
CA SER A 109 18.69 4.33 23.62
C SER A 109 17.61 5.10 24.36
N ASN A 110 17.75 6.43 24.50
CA ASN A 110 16.73 7.28 25.12
C ASN A 110 15.47 7.43 24.25
N GLY A 111 15.51 6.97 23.00
CA GLY A 111 14.38 6.99 22.08
C GLY A 111 14.41 8.14 21.10
N ALA A 112 13.62 7.99 20.04
CA ALA A 112 13.53 8.95 18.95
C ALA A 112 12.87 10.26 19.43
N THR A 113 13.46 11.39 19.02
CA THR A 113 13.01 12.74 19.39
C THR A 113 12.64 13.60 18.19
N GLY A 114 12.83 13.08 16.98
CA GLY A 114 12.44 13.76 15.74
C GLY A 114 12.74 12.92 14.51
N THR A 115 12.44 13.48 13.34
CA THR A 115 12.73 12.89 12.04
C THR A 115 13.61 13.83 11.22
N SER A 116 14.30 13.27 10.22
CA SER A 116 15.10 13.99 9.25
C SER A 116 15.15 13.17 7.96
N PHE A 117 16.10 13.48 7.07
CA PHE A 117 16.25 12.80 5.79
C PHE A 117 17.70 12.72 5.33
N ASP A 118 18.19 11.51 5.07
CA ASP A 118 19.52 11.26 4.53
C ASP A 118 19.49 11.33 2.99
N LYS A 119 19.85 12.51 2.46
CA LYS A 119 19.99 12.76 1.03
C LYS A 119 21.45 13.00 0.66
N ARG A 120 22.12 11.95 0.21
CA ARG A 120 23.53 11.99 -0.23
C ARG A 120 23.65 11.48 -1.66
N SER A 121 24.27 12.28 -2.52
CA SER A 121 24.63 11.82 -3.87
C SER A 121 25.63 10.65 -3.78
N PRO A 122 25.66 9.74 -4.76
CA PRO A 122 26.67 8.68 -4.93
C PRO A 122 28.09 9.05 -4.50
N LYS A 123 28.61 10.18 -5.02
CA LYS A 123 29.96 10.70 -4.71
C LYS A 123 30.24 10.97 -3.22
N LYS A 124 29.20 11.08 -2.38
CA LYS A 124 29.29 11.36 -0.94
C LYS A 124 29.14 10.09 -0.08
N THR A 125 29.03 8.91 -0.68
CA THR A 125 28.85 7.64 0.04
C THR A 125 29.96 6.65 -0.33
N PRO A 126 31.25 6.94 -0.13
CA PRO A 126 32.25 5.88 -0.21
C PRO A 126 32.03 4.83 0.90
N PRO A 127 32.36 3.55 0.68
CA PRO A 127 33.02 3.01 -0.51
C PRO A 127 32.06 2.51 -1.62
N ASP A 128 30.76 2.41 -1.36
CA ASP A 128 29.78 1.78 -2.27
C ASP A 128 29.27 2.71 -3.38
N TYR A 129 29.36 4.02 -3.16
CA TYR A 129 28.89 5.08 -4.05
C TYR A 129 27.42 4.92 -4.49
N LEU A 130 26.59 4.26 -3.68
CA LEU A 130 25.18 4.02 -4.03
C LEU A 130 24.30 5.25 -3.83
N GLY A 131 24.79 6.26 -3.11
CA GLY A 131 23.96 7.36 -2.64
C GLY A 131 23.00 6.91 -1.54
N ARG A 132 22.30 7.87 -0.96
CA ARG A 132 21.22 7.67 0.02
C ARG A 132 20.09 8.64 -0.28
N ASN A 133 18.86 8.14 -0.16
CA ASN A 133 17.64 8.93 -0.30
C ASN A 133 16.58 8.33 0.62
N ASP A 134 16.91 8.27 1.91
CA ASP A 134 16.21 7.49 2.90
C ASP A 134 15.68 8.40 4.04
N PRO A 135 14.52 8.08 4.62
CA PRO A 135 14.12 8.63 5.91
C PRO A 135 15.20 8.41 6.98
N ALA A 136 15.28 9.33 7.92
CA ALA A 136 16.19 9.24 9.05
C ALA A 136 15.50 9.64 10.34
N THR A 137 15.93 9.03 11.44
CA THR A 137 15.45 9.32 12.79
C THR A 137 16.48 10.15 13.55
N VAL A 138 16.00 11.13 14.30
CA VAL A 138 16.81 12.02 15.15
C VAL A 138 16.65 11.61 16.61
N TYR A 139 17.77 11.58 17.32
CA TYR A 139 17.86 11.24 18.74
C TYR A 139 18.55 12.38 19.49
N GLY A 140 18.04 12.73 20.68
CA GLY A 140 18.61 13.78 21.53
C GLY A 140 17.79 15.07 21.52
N SER A 141 18.47 16.22 21.51
CA SER A 141 17.83 17.53 21.63
C SER A 141 18.52 18.58 20.74
N PRO A 142 17.92 19.75 20.52
CA PRO A 142 18.58 20.85 19.80
C PRO A 142 20.01 21.10 20.28
N GLY A 143 20.95 21.29 19.35
CA GLY A 143 22.39 21.41 19.61
C GLY A 143 23.12 20.14 20.07
N LYS A 144 22.40 19.09 20.48
CA LYS A 144 22.96 17.85 21.05
C LYS A 144 22.21 16.63 20.51
N TYR A 145 22.45 16.28 19.25
CA TYR A 145 21.70 15.23 18.57
C TYR A 145 22.54 14.32 17.68
N VAL A 146 21.95 13.17 17.39
CA VAL A 146 22.45 12.15 16.46
C VAL A 146 21.36 11.87 15.43
N VAL A 147 21.72 11.85 14.15
CA VAL A 147 20.83 11.47 13.05
C VAL A 147 21.24 10.11 12.51
N VAL A 148 20.30 9.19 12.38
CA VAL A 148 20.55 7.81 11.94
C VAL A 148 19.65 7.48 10.74
N ASN A 149 20.24 6.92 9.68
CA ASN A 149 19.50 6.48 8.50
C ASN A 149 18.67 5.22 8.83
N ASP A 150 17.36 5.28 8.60
CA ASP A 150 16.41 4.23 9.03
C ASP A 150 16.62 2.91 8.28
N ARG A 151 17.11 2.97 7.03
CA ARG A 151 17.36 1.78 6.20
C ARG A 151 18.70 1.13 6.54
N THR A 152 19.75 1.92 6.75
CA THR A 152 21.13 1.39 6.85
C THR A 152 21.64 1.24 8.29
N GLY A 153 21.04 1.96 9.24
CA GLY A 153 21.54 2.11 10.62
C GLY A 153 22.80 2.98 10.72
N GLU A 154 23.19 3.67 9.63
CA GLU A 154 24.36 4.55 9.61
C GLU A 154 24.08 5.84 10.38
N VAL A 155 25.00 6.24 11.25
CA VAL A 155 25.01 7.59 11.82
C VAL A 155 25.41 8.56 10.72
N THR A 156 24.50 9.43 10.31
CA THR A 156 24.71 10.34 9.18
C THR A 156 25.23 11.70 9.62
N GLN A 157 24.90 12.09 10.85
CA GLN A 157 25.27 13.36 11.45
C GLN A 157 25.28 13.28 12.98
N ILE A 158 26.25 13.94 13.59
CA ILE A 158 26.29 14.27 15.02
C ILE A 158 26.42 15.79 15.13
N SER A 159 25.68 16.43 16.05
CA SER A 159 25.84 17.87 16.30
C SER A 159 27.20 18.16 16.91
N ASP A 160 27.65 19.42 16.91
CA ASP A 160 28.83 19.80 17.69
C ASP A 160 28.41 20.24 19.10
N LYS A 161 28.68 19.41 20.12
CA LYS A 161 28.34 19.75 21.51
C LYS A 161 29.25 20.83 22.09
N THR A 162 30.38 21.11 21.43
CA THR A 162 31.38 22.11 21.87
C THR A 162 31.07 23.50 21.31
N ASP A 163 30.24 23.58 20.26
CA ASP A 163 29.77 24.83 19.66
C ASP A 163 28.40 25.24 20.24
N PRO A 164 28.33 26.26 21.13
CA PRO A 164 27.05 26.75 21.65
C PRO A 164 26.19 27.46 20.59
N GLY A 165 26.78 27.85 19.45
CA GLY A 165 26.10 28.46 18.32
C GLY A 165 25.66 27.47 17.24
N TRP A 166 25.74 26.16 17.50
CA TRP A 166 25.42 25.13 16.53
C TRP A 166 23.99 25.28 15.99
N VAL A 167 23.86 25.41 14.68
CA VAL A 167 22.57 25.49 14.00
C VAL A 167 22.12 24.09 13.62
N ASP A 168 20.96 23.67 14.15
CA ASP A 168 20.34 22.39 13.81
C ASP A 168 20.11 22.28 12.29
N ASP A 169 20.22 21.06 11.76
CA ASP A 169 19.93 20.85 10.34
C ASP A 169 18.47 21.20 10.06
N SER A 170 18.24 22.05 9.06
CA SER A 170 16.92 22.57 8.72
C SER A 170 15.91 21.50 8.29
N ARG A 171 16.38 20.28 7.98
CA ARG A 171 15.53 19.13 7.67
C ARG A 171 15.02 18.41 8.92
N ILE A 172 15.54 18.73 10.10
CA ILE A 172 15.11 18.11 11.35
C ILE A 172 13.71 18.63 11.71
N GLN A 173 12.81 17.69 11.92
CA GLN A 173 11.49 17.92 12.47
C GLN A 173 11.46 17.30 13.86
N TRP A 174 11.60 18.14 14.87
CA TRP A 174 11.49 17.72 16.27
C TRP A 174 10.07 17.23 16.55
N GLY A 175 9.94 16.09 17.23
CA GLY A 175 8.65 15.58 17.67
C GLY A 175 7.96 16.60 18.58
N ASN A 176 6.63 16.74 18.42
CA ASN A 176 5.84 17.50 19.36
C ASN A 176 6.03 16.89 20.76
N LYS A 177 6.39 17.70 21.75
CA LYS A 177 6.44 17.28 23.17
C LYS A 177 5.03 16.96 23.75
N ASN A 178 4.04 16.66 22.92
CA ASN A 178 2.62 16.60 23.28
C ASN A 178 1.94 15.24 23.06
N ASP A 179 2.66 14.15 22.76
CA ASP A 179 2.10 12.79 22.78
C ASP A 179 2.53 12.07 24.07
N GLN A 180 1.89 12.43 25.19
CA GLN A 180 1.64 11.56 26.34
C GLN A 180 0.16 11.60 26.67
#